data_AF-A0A961EUI4-F1
#
_entry.id   AF-A0A961EUI4-F1
#
_cell.length_a   1.000
_cell.length_b   1.000
_cell.length_c   1.000
_cell.angle_alpha   90.00
_cell.angle_beta   90.00
_cell.angle_gamma   90.00
#
_symmetry.space_group_name_H-M   'P 1'
#
loop_
_entity.id
_entity.type
_entity.pdbx_description
1 polymer ?
#
loop_
_entity_poly.entity_id
_entity_poly.type
_entity_poly.pdbx_seq_one_letter_code
_entity_poly.pdbx_strand_id
1 'polypeptide(L)'
;MKIAIVNQKGGSGKSTTAVLLTKAFAAEKGPENKKAVLLVDADPQAGSTVLFDAKHQPNLVDAMIGNKVTEDQIIQKRIQSKKND
;
A
#
# COMPACT_ATOMS: atom_id res chain seq x y z
N MET A 1 14.12 -2.28 -1.67
CA MET A 1 13.71 -2.08 -3.07
C MET A 1 12.57 -1.08 -3.11
N LYS A 2 12.55 -0.15 -4.08
CA LYS A 2 11.50 0.87 -4.24
C LYS A 2 10.97 0.80 -5.67
N ILE A 3 9.65 0.79 -5.86
CA ILE A 3 9.00 0.65 -7.18
C ILE A 3 7.95 1.76 -7.30
N ALA A 4 7.97 2.51 -8.40
CA ALA A 4 6.97 3.51 -8.73
C ALA A 4 6.12 3.04 -9.91
N ILE A 5 4.80 3.10 -9.78
CA ILE A 5 3.84 2.75 -10.84
C ILE A 5 3.28 4.05 -11.42
N VAL A 6 3.74 4.41 -12.62
CA VAL A 6 3.42 5.70 -13.26
C VAL A 6 2.87 5.49 -14.66
N ASN A 7 1.89 6.31 -15.04
CA ASN A 7 1.32 6.38 -16.39
C ASN A 7 0.49 7.67 -16.51
N GLN A 8 0.75 8.45 -17.56
CA GLN A 8 0.06 9.71 -17.86
C GLN A 8 -1.45 9.53 -18.16
N LYS A 9 -1.87 8.36 -18.64
CA LYS A 9 -3.27 8.08 -19.00
C LYS A 9 -4.11 7.80 -17.75
N GLY A 10 -5.25 8.50 -17.62
CA GLY A 10 -6.28 8.17 -16.63
C GLY A 10 -6.94 6.81 -16.91
N GLY A 11 -7.31 6.07 -15.87
CA GLY A 11 -7.96 4.75 -16.05
C GLY A 11 -7.05 3.65 -16.63
N SER A 12 -5.73 3.84 -16.61
CA SER A 12 -4.75 2.86 -17.13
C SER A 12 -4.43 1.70 -16.18
N GLY A 13 -5.16 1.58 -15.06
CA GLY A 13 -4.98 0.51 -14.08
C GLY A 13 -3.86 0.70 -13.04
N LYS A 14 -3.25 1.90 -12.92
CA LYS A 14 -2.12 2.16 -11.99
C LYS A 14 -2.37 1.68 -10.55
N SER A 15 -3.45 2.16 -9.93
CA SER A 15 -3.77 1.86 -8.54
C SER A 15 -4.08 0.36 -8.34
N THR A 16 -4.75 -0.26 -9.31
CA THR A 16 -5.03 -1.70 -9.32
C THR A 16 -3.74 -2.51 -9.38
N THR A 17 -2.83 -2.17 -10.31
CA THR A 17 -1.53 -2.83 -10.44
C THR A 17 -0.71 -2.67 -9.16
N ALA A 18 -0.66 -1.47 -8.57
CA ALA A 18 0.07 -1.22 -7.33
C ALA A 18 -0.44 -2.08 -6.16
N VAL A 19 -1.77 -2.20 -6.01
CA VAL A 19 -2.40 -3.04 -4.97
C VAL A 19 -2.13 -4.52 -5.21
N LEU A 20 -2.29 -5.02 -6.44
CA LEU A 20 -2.06 -6.43 -6.76
C LEU A 20 -0.60 -6.82 -6.57
N LEU A 21 0.34 -5.98 -7.01
CA LEU A 21 1.78 -6.21 -6.84
C LEU A 21 2.16 -6.21 -5.36
N THR A 22 1.62 -5.28 -4.57
CA THR A 22 1.80 -5.25 -3.12
C THR A 22 1.34 -6.55 -2.47
N LYS A 23 0.13 -7.02 -2.82
CA LYS A 23 -0.42 -8.28 -2.29
C LYS A 23 0.42 -9.49 -2.69
N ALA A 24 0.89 -9.55 -3.93
CA ALA A 24 1.76 -10.62 -4.42
C ALA A 24 3.09 -10.67 -3.65
N PHE A 25 3.78 -9.53 -3.51
CA PHE A 25 5.03 -9.46 -2.74
C PHE A 25 4.84 -9.77 -1.25
N ALA A 26 3.71 -9.40 -0.66
CA ALA A 26 3.43 -9.70 0.75
C ALA A 26 3.06 -11.18 0.98
N ALA A 27 2.50 -11.84 -0.03
CA ALA A 27 2.17 -13.27 0.01
C ALA A 27 3.39 -14.15 -0.28
N GLU A 28 4.42 -13.61 -0.95
CA GLU A 28 5.67 -14.31 -1.23
C GLU A 28 6.35 -14.72 0.09
N LYS A 29 6.53 -16.03 0.28
CA LYS A 29 7.31 -16.59 1.38
C LYS A 29 8.75 -16.76 0.90
N GLY A 30 9.67 -15.99 1.48
CA GLY A 30 11.10 -16.27 1.33
C GLY A 30 11.53 -17.45 2.23
N PRO A 31 12.73 -18.02 2.00
CA PRO A 31 13.24 -19.16 2.77
C PRO A 31 13.37 -18.92 4.28
N GLU A 32 13.48 -17.66 4.71
CA GLU A 32 13.73 -17.32 6.12
C GLU A 32 12.68 -16.40 6.76
N ASN A 33 11.85 -15.64 6.01
CA ASN A 33 10.81 -14.76 6.60
C ASN A 33 9.81 -14.19 5.57
N LYS A 34 8.66 -13.70 6.06
CA LYS A 34 7.69 -12.89 5.28
C LYS A 34 8.31 -11.55 4.89
N LYS A 35 8.12 -11.14 3.63
CA LYS A 35 8.58 -9.84 3.13
C LYS A 35 7.68 -8.72 3.68
N ALA A 36 8.29 -7.73 4.33
CA ALA A 36 7.58 -6.51 4.70
C ALA A 36 7.40 -5.63 3.45
N VAL A 37 6.15 -5.30 3.13
CA VAL A 37 5.79 -4.50 1.96
C VAL A 37 4.94 -3.31 2.40
N LEU A 38 5.29 -2.12 1.94
CA LEU A 38 4.56 -0.88 2.16
C LEU A 38 4.04 -0.38 0.80
N LEU A 39 2.73 -0.14 0.72
CA LEU A 39 2.10 0.57 -0.39
C LEU A 39 1.92 2.04 0.00
N VAL A 40 2.41 2.95 -0.83
CA VAL A 40 2.22 4.39 -0.67
C VAL A 40 1.29 4.87 -1.77
N ASP A 41 0.14 5.43 -1.40
CA ASP A 41 -0.77 6.06 -2.34
C ASP A 41 -0.40 7.54 -2.47
N ALA A 42 0.15 7.91 -3.62
CA ALA A 42 0.57 9.28 -3.93
C ALA A 42 -0.40 9.97 -4.91
N ASP A 43 -1.51 9.33 -5.27
CA ASP A 43 -2.55 9.92 -6.09
C ASP A 43 -3.58 10.63 -5.19
N PRO A 44 -3.83 11.94 -5.36
CA PRO A 44 -4.85 12.66 -4.59
C PRO A 44 -6.25 12.03 -4.65
N GLN A 45 -6.54 11.21 -5.67
CA GLN A 45 -7.82 10.49 -5.79
C GLN A 45 -7.92 9.24 -4.91
N ALA A 46 -6.86 8.88 -4.18
CA ALA A 46 -6.85 7.81 -3.18
C ALA A 46 -7.28 6.42 -3.70
N GLY A 47 -7.09 6.15 -5.01
CA GLY A 47 -7.58 4.92 -5.64
C GLY A 47 -6.98 3.64 -5.03
N SER A 48 -5.70 3.67 -4.63
CA SER A 48 -5.08 2.52 -3.98
C SER A 48 -5.56 2.37 -2.54
N THR A 49 -5.76 3.48 -1.82
CA THR A 49 -6.31 3.52 -0.47
C THR A 49 -7.70 2.87 -0.41
N VAL A 50 -8.58 3.21 -1.35
CA VAL A 50 -9.92 2.62 -1.48
C VAL A 50 -9.84 1.13 -1.81
N LEU A 51 -9.05 0.74 -2.82
CA LEU A 51 -8.89 -0.66 -3.22
C LEU A 51 -8.25 -1.54 -2.13
N PHE A 52 -7.48 -0.94 -1.24
CA PHE A 52 -6.86 -1.61 -0.10
C PHE A 52 -7.72 -1.59 1.17
N ASP A 53 -8.87 -0.91 1.14
CA ASP A 53 -9.76 -0.74 2.30
C ASP A 53 -9.00 -0.16 3.51
N ALA A 54 -8.28 0.94 3.28
CA ALA A 54 -7.54 1.68 4.29
C ALA A 54 -8.24 3.01 4.64
N LYS A 55 -8.04 3.49 5.87
CA LYS A 55 -8.51 4.81 6.29
C LYS A 55 -7.74 5.89 5.54
N HIS A 56 -8.43 6.98 5.25
CA HIS A 56 -7.90 8.12 4.51
C HIS A 56 -7.16 9.15 5.39
N GLN A 57 -7.12 8.96 6.72
CA GLN A 57 -6.50 9.90 7.65
C GLN A 57 -5.83 9.16 8.81
N PRO A 58 -4.62 9.59 9.23
CA PRO A 58 -3.75 10.56 8.54
C PRO A 58 -3.29 10.02 7.17
N ASN A 59 -2.97 10.91 6.22
CA ASN A 59 -2.54 10.54 4.87
C ASN A 59 -1.13 11.04 4.50
N LEU A 60 -0.75 10.83 3.24
CA LEU A 60 0.57 11.22 2.74
C LEU A 60 0.84 12.73 2.88
N VAL A 61 -0.18 13.58 2.71
CA VAL A 61 -0.02 15.03 2.86
C VAL A 61 0.34 15.38 4.29
N ASP A 62 -0.31 14.78 5.30
CA ASP A 62 0.03 14.98 6.71
C ASP A 62 1.50 14.66 6.98
N ALA A 63 1.97 13.51 6.47
CA ALA A 63 3.36 13.09 6.61
C ALA A 63 4.33 14.06 5.91
N MET A 64 3.97 14.58 4.73
CA MET A 64 4.83 15.50 3.96
C MET A 64 4.94 16.89 4.60
N ILE A 65 3.88 17.39 5.26
CA ILE A 65 3.91 18.71 5.91
C ILE A 65 4.43 18.68 7.35
N GLY A 66 4.89 17.51 7.83
CA GLY A 66 5.50 17.36 9.15
C GLY A 66 4.49 17.17 10.29
N ASN A 67 3.22 16.87 10.00
CA ASN A 67 2.28 16.43 11.03
C ASN A 67 2.77 15.08 11.61
N LYS A 68 2.53 14.87 12.90
CA LYS A 68 2.91 13.62 13.56
C LYS A 68 2.02 12.48 13.06
N VAL A 69 2.57 11.63 12.19
CA VAL A 69 1.96 10.38 11.73
C VAL A 69 2.72 9.21 12.37
N THR A 70 2.03 8.33 13.08
CA THR A 70 2.65 7.15 13.70
C THR A 70 2.63 5.93 12.78
N GLU A 71 3.54 4.98 12.99
CA GLU A 71 3.57 3.72 12.23
C GLU A 71 2.24 2.96 12.31
N ASP A 72 1.59 2.96 13.48
CA ASP A 72 0.28 2.33 13.69
C ASP A 72 -0.83 2.94 12.82
N GLN A 73 -0.69 4.21 12.44
CA GLN A 73 -1.63 4.91 11.57
C GLN A 73 -1.36 4.63 10.08
N ILE A 74 -0.11 4.34 9.72
CA ILE A 74 0.34 4.02 8.35
C ILE A 74 0.09 2.54 8.01
N ILE A 75 0.25 1.65 8.99
CA ILE A 75 0.19 0.20 8.79
C ILE A 75 -1.15 -0.32 9.32
N GLN A 76 -2.23 -0.03 8.61
CA GLN A 76 -3.58 -0.38 9.10
C GLN A 76 -3.94 -1.85 8.88
N LYS A 77 -3.31 -2.53 7.91
CA LYS A 77 -3.60 -3.92 7.57
C LYS A 77 -2.31 -4.68 7.27
N ARG A 78 -1.79 -5.40 8.27
CA ARG A 78 -0.89 -6.53 7.99
C ARG A 78 -1.70 -7.49 7.11
N ILE A 79 -1.23 -7.77 5.90
CA ILE A 79 -1.80 -8.84 5.07
C ILE A 79 -1.56 -10.15 5.85
N GLN A 80 -2.53 -10.53 6.65
CA GLN A 80 -2.53 -11.83 7.31
C GLN A 80 -2.92 -12.85 6.24
N SER A 81 -2.00 -13.77 5.95
CA SER A 81 -2.34 -15.04 5.32
C SER A 81 -3.50 -15.63 6.13
N LYS A 82 -4.68 -15.81 5.51
CA LYS A 82 -5.63 -16.78 6.06
C LYS A 82 -4.85 -18.08 6.26
N LYS A 83 -4.88 -18.65 7.47
CA LYS A 83 -4.59 -20.07 7.63
C LYS A 83 -5.70 -20.76 6.84
N ASN A 84 -5.32 -21.52 5.82
CA ASN A 84 -6.22 -22.50 5.29
C ASN A 84 -6.29 -23.59 6.36
N ASP A 85 -7.46 -23.73 6.99
CA ASP A 85 -7.83 -24.94 7.72
C ASP A 85 -8.00 -26.11 6.73
#